data_AF-A0A519MLW0-F1
#
_entry.id   AF-A0A519MLW0-F1
#
_cell.length_a   1.000
_cell.length_b   1.000
_cell.length_c   1.000
_cell.angle_alpha   90.00
_cell.angle_beta   90.00
_cell.angle_gamma   90.00
#
_symmetry.space_group_name_H-M   'P 1'
#
loop_
_entity.id
_entity.type
_entity.pdbx_description
1 polymer ?
#
loop_
_entity_poly.entity_id
_entity_poly.type
_entity_poly.pdbx_seq_one_letter_code
_entity_poly.pdbx_strand_id
1 'polypeptide(L)'
;MKKFLFSALAGLVLVSACKKDNETTPTMQVSGTLSGNNQVPAVTTSGSGSFTGTYTPSTKALSYTVTYAGLTGAPTGAHLHYGDAKHKTDAPTVPFSNLPT
;
A
#
# COMPACT_ATOMS: atom_id res chain seq x y z
N MET A 1 67.30 19.54 -34.47
CA MET A 1 66.43 20.59 -33.88
C MET A 1 64.99 20.33 -34.28
N LYS A 2 64.07 20.28 -33.30
CA LYS A 2 62.61 20.04 -33.38
C LYS A 2 62.16 18.64 -33.82
N LYS A 3 61.24 17.94 -33.15
CA LYS A 3 60.61 18.03 -31.81
C LYS A 3 59.93 16.66 -31.61
N PHE A 4 60.00 16.14 -30.40
CA PHE A 4 59.51 14.82 -29.98
C PHE A 4 57.97 14.71 -30.04
N LEU A 5 57.52 13.48 -30.34
CA LEU A 5 56.34 12.70 -29.89
C LEU A 5 55.05 13.39 -29.41
N PHE A 6 53.90 12.81 -29.82
CA PHE A 6 52.76 12.39 -28.96
C PHE A 6 51.85 11.48 -29.82
N SER A 7 52.10 10.17 -29.87
CA SER A 7 51.39 9.11 -29.14
C SER A 7 49.86 9.19 -29.17
N ALA A 8 49.26 8.21 -29.83
CA ALA A 8 47.84 7.87 -29.77
C ALA A 8 47.40 7.54 -28.34
N LEU A 9 46.22 8.00 -27.91
CA LEU A 9 45.29 7.20 -27.11
C LEU A 9 43.89 7.82 -27.07
N ALA A 10 42.89 6.95 -27.18
CA ALA A 10 41.46 7.22 -27.24
C ALA A 10 40.95 8.08 -26.06
N GLY A 11 40.22 9.16 -26.37
CA GLY A 11 39.44 9.93 -25.42
C GLY A 11 38.06 9.31 -25.21
N LEU A 12 37.92 8.57 -24.12
CA LEU A 12 36.71 7.87 -23.66
C LEU A 12 35.53 8.84 -23.49
N VAL A 13 34.46 8.64 -24.26
CA VAL A 13 33.17 9.31 -24.06
C VAL A 13 32.59 8.83 -22.73
N LEU A 14 32.61 9.68 -21.71
CA LEU A 14 31.88 9.45 -20.46
C LEU A 14 30.38 9.63 -20.73
N VAL A 15 29.74 8.57 -21.22
CA VAL A 15 28.30 8.38 -21.03
C VAL A 15 28.07 8.27 -19.53
N SER A 16 27.68 9.40 -18.92
CA SER A 16 27.13 9.41 -17.57
C SER A 16 25.82 8.64 -17.62
N ALA A 17 25.91 7.32 -17.46
CA ALA A 17 24.76 6.46 -17.33
C ALA A 17 24.02 6.91 -16.08
N CYS A 18 22.84 7.49 -16.26
CA CYS A 18 21.86 7.59 -15.19
C CYS A 18 21.68 6.16 -14.64
N LYS A 19 22.27 5.87 -13.49
CA LYS A 19 21.83 4.75 -12.67
C LYS A 19 20.37 5.06 -12.41
N LYS A 20 19.46 4.34 -13.07
CA LYS A 20 18.10 4.21 -12.57
C LYS A 20 18.26 3.47 -11.26
N ASP A 21 18.36 4.23 -10.18
CA ASP A 21 18.12 3.75 -8.84
C ASP A 21 16.83 2.92 -8.92
N ASN A 22 16.98 1.62 -8.68
CA ASN A 22 15.85 0.72 -8.49
C ASN A 22 15.16 1.20 -7.22
N GLU A 23 14.26 2.16 -7.36
CA GLU A 23 13.42 2.66 -6.28
C GLU A 23 12.55 1.48 -5.86
N THR A 24 13.07 0.73 -4.89
CA THR A 24 12.30 -0.29 -4.19
C THR A 24 11.42 0.49 -3.25
N THR A 25 10.24 0.90 -3.73
CA THR A 25 9.31 1.64 -2.90
C THR A 25 9.05 0.82 -1.64
N PRO A 26 9.38 1.33 -0.45
CA PRO A 26 9.29 0.53 0.76
C PRO A 26 7.83 0.14 1.02
N THR A 27 7.63 -1.07 1.55
CA THR A 27 6.31 -1.51 1.99
C THR A 27 5.81 -0.64 3.14
N MET A 28 4.52 -0.34 3.15
CA MET A 28 3.89 0.48 4.18
C MET A 28 3.11 -0.38 5.17
N GLN A 29 3.39 -0.26 6.46
CA GLN A 29 2.55 -0.85 7.50
C GLN A 29 1.29 -0.02 7.69
N VAL A 30 0.14 -0.67 7.81
CA VAL A 30 -1.16 -0.05 7.99
C VAL A 30 -1.90 -0.71 9.13
N SER A 31 -2.65 0.06 9.91
CA SER A 31 -3.48 -0.45 11.00
C SER A 31 -4.69 0.43 11.22
N GLY A 32 -5.71 -0.13 11.90
CA GLY A 32 -6.93 0.60 12.23
C GLY A 32 -7.81 -0.17 13.21
N THR A 33 -8.76 0.55 13.80
CA THR A 33 -9.81 -0.04 14.64
C THR A 33 -11.16 0.05 13.92
N LEU A 34 -11.98 -0.98 14.09
CA LEU A 34 -13.33 -1.07 13.54
C LEU A 34 -14.31 -0.71 14.65
N SER A 35 -15.08 0.35 14.46
CA SER A 35 -16.12 0.82 15.38
C SER A 35 -17.23 1.50 14.60
N GLY A 36 -18.48 1.40 15.09
CA GLY A 36 -19.61 2.15 14.54
C GLY A 36 -19.42 3.67 14.56
N ASN A 37 -18.58 4.20 15.47
CA ASN A 37 -18.22 5.62 15.52
C ASN A 37 -17.39 6.08 14.31
N ASN A 38 -16.74 5.16 13.60
CA ASN A 38 -15.92 5.47 12.42
C ASN A 38 -16.76 5.54 11.13
N GLN A 39 -18.07 5.27 11.21
CA GLN A 39 -18.99 5.42 10.09
C GLN A 39 -19.46 6.87 9.94
N VAL A 40 -19.89 7.23 8.74
CA VAL A 40 -20.52 8.53 8.46
C VAL A 40 -21.90 8.30 7.84
N PRO A 41 -22.99 8.57 8.58
CA PRO A 41 -23.05 8.97 10.00
C PRO A 41 -22.64 7.82 10.95
N ALA A 42 -22.25 8.17 12.18
CA ALA A 42 -21.91 7.19 13.20
C ALA A 42 -23.11 6.31 13.56
N VAL A 43 -22.86 5.04 13.83
CA VAL A 43 -23.90 4.05 14.19
C VAL A 43 -23.63 3.44 15.56
N THR A 44 -24.70 3.18 16.32
CA THR A 44 -24.62 2.46 17.60
C THR A 44 -24.70 0.96 17.34
N THR A 45 -23.64 0.22 17.71
CA THR A 45 -23.55 -1.23 17.54
C THR A 45 -22.62 -1.83 18.59
N SER A 46 -22.77 -3.11 18.91
CA SER A 46 -21.81 -3.89 19.69
C SER A 46 -20.60 -4.36 18.87
N GLY A 47 -20.67 -4.24 17.55
CA GLY A 47 -19.61 -4.67 16.63
C GLY A 47 -18.33 -3.87 16.83
N SER A 48 -17.21 -4.58 16.97
CA SER A 48 -15.87 -3.99 17.10
C SER A 48 -14.83 -4.86 16.42
N GLY A 49 -13.63 -4.31 16.19
CA GLY A 49 -12.53 -5.08 15.62
C GLY A 49 -11.24 -4.31 15.44
N SER A 50 -10.23 -4.98 14.90
CA SER A 50 -8.93 -4.40 14.54
C SER A 50 -8.48 -4.88 13.16
N PHE A 51 -7.68 -4.04 12.52
CA PHE A 51 -7.06 -4.28 11.23
C PHE A 51 -5.55 -4.02 11.35
N THR A 52 -4.74 -4.92 10.81
CA THR A 52 -3.30 -4.69 10.57
C THR A 52 -2.92 -5.24 9.20
N GLY A 53 -1.96 -4.62 8.54
CA GLY A 53 -1.51 -5.10 7.23
C GLY A 53 -0.27 -4.42 6.71
N THR A 54 0.20 -4.91 5.57
CA THR A 54 1.34 -4.40 4.82
C THR A 54 0.92 -4.16 3.38
N TYR A 55 1.06 -2.92 2.93
CA TYR A 55 0.86 -2.53 1.54
C TYR A 55 2.20 -2.51 0.79
N THR A 56 2.25 -3.16 -0.36
CA THR A 56 3.44 -3.21 -1.22
C THR A 56 3.20 -2.36 -2.46
N PRO A 57 3.81 -1.16 -2.59
CA PRO A 57 3.48 -0.23 -3.67
C PRO A 57 3.83 -0.75 -5.08
N SER A 58 4.88 -1.56 -5.19
CA SER A 58 5.34 -2.14 -6.45
C SER A 58 4.32 -3.11 -7.08
N THR A 59 3.59 -3.87 -6.26
CA THR A 59 2.56 -4.82 -6.70
C THR A 59 1.14 -4.32 -6.48
N LYS A 60 0.98 -3.20 -5.75
CA LYS A 60 -0.31 -2.69 -5.25
C LYS A 60 -1.07 -3.71 -4.40
N ALA A 61 -0.36 -4.68 -3.81
CA ALA A 61 -0.95 -5.71 -2.98
C ALA A 61 -1.03 -5.25 -1.51
N LEU A 62 -2.16 -5.54 -0.86
CA LEU A 62 -2.37 -5.36 0.57
C LEU A 62 -2.54 -6.74 1.21
N SER A 63 -1.60 -7.13 2.06
CA SER A 63 -1.70 -8.33 2.91
C SER A 63 -2.13 -7.90 4.31
N TYR A 64 -3.17 -8.48 4.87
CA TYR A 64 -3.75 -7.98 6.12
C TYR A 64 -4.46 -9.06 6.94
N THR A 65 -4.64 -8.76 8.22
CA THR A 65 -5.42 -9.53 9.17
C THR A 65 -6.52 -8.64 9.74
N VAL A 66 -7.72 -9.20 9.87
CA VAL A 66 -8.84 -8.55 10.56
C VAL A 66 -9.31 -9.44 11.69
N THR A 67 -9.53 -8.86 12.85
CA THR A 67 -10.26 -9.50 13.96
C THR A 67 -11.52 -8.70 14.25
N TYR A 68 -12.61 -9.39 14.53
CA TYR A 68 -13.90 -8.75 14.80
C TYR A 68 -14.69 -9.55 15.83
N ALA A 69 -15.56 -8.86 16.56
CA ALA A 69 -16.41 -9.43 17.59
C ALA A 69 -17.71 -8.63 17.74
N GLY A 70 -18.68 -9.19 18.46
CA GLY A 70 -19.90 -8.50 18.83
C GLY A 70 -20.89 -8.27 17.68
N LEU A 71 -20.73 -8.99 16.57
CA LEU A 71 -21.72 -9.02 15.49
C LEU A 71 -22.93 -9.84 15.92
N THR A 72 -24.12 -9.49 15.42
CA THR A 72 -25.39 -10.17 15.73
C THR A 72 -25.62 -11.42 14.86
N GLY A 73 -24.73 -11.69 13.91
CA GLY A 73 -24.77 -12.83 13.01
C GLY A 73 -23.47 -12.95 12.20
N ALA A 74 -23.46 -13.87 11.24
CA ALA A 74 -22.32 -14.07 10.36
C ALA A 74 -22.02 -12.79 9.55
N PRO A 75 -20.74 -12.43 9.33
CA PRO A 75 -20.38 -11.29 8.48
C PRO A 75 -20.89 -11.48 7.05
N THR A 76 -21.50 -10.43 6.50
CA THR A 76 -22.05 -10.44 5.13
C THR A 76 -21.34 -9.46 4.19
N GLY A 77 -20.54 -8.53 4.72
CA GLY A 77 -20.02 -7.34 4.02
C GLY A 77 -18.73 -6.79 4.65
N ALA A 78 -17.69 -6.51 3.84
CA ALA A 78 -16.48 -5.76 4.22
C ALA A 78 -15.95 -5.01 3.00
N HIS A 79 -15.43 -3.84 3.29
CA HIS A 79 -14.85 -2.94 2.32
C HIS A 79 -13.81 -2.07 3.03
N LEU A 80 -12.95 -1.43 2.24
CA LEU A 80 -11.94 -0.51 2.76
C LEU A 80 -12.38 0.94 2.50
N HIS A 81 -12.45 1.75 3.54
CA HIS A 81 -12.70 3.17 3.38
C HIS A 81 -11.46 3.90 2.84
N TYR A 82 -11.70 4.96 2.08
CA TYR A 82 -10.67 5.97 1.85
C TYR A 82 -10.40 6.71 3.16
N GLY A 83 -9.12 7.02 3.44
CA GLY A 83 -8.74 7.74 4.66
C GLY A 83 -9.28 9.19 4.73
N ASP A 84 -9.74 9.74 3.61
CA ASP A 84 -10.39 11.03 3.53
C ASP A 84 -11.92 10.86 3.44
N ALA A 85 -12.63 11.36 4.45
CA ALA A 85 -14.09 11.32 4.53
C ALA A 85 -14.81 12.08 3.40
N LYS A 86 -14.10 12.90 2.61
CA LYS A 86 -14.67 13.61 1.44
C LYS A 86 -14.75 12.74 0.18
N HIS A 87 -14.09 11.59 0.15
CA HIS A 87 -14.18 10.67 -0.98
C HIS A 87 -15.55 9.99 -1.01
N LYS A 88 -16.27 10.15 -2.13
CA LYS A 88 -17.62 9.60 -2.35
C LYS A 88 -17.67 8.43 -3.34
N THR A 89 -16.52 7.95 -3.79
CA THR A 89 -16.43 6.78 -4.67
C THR A 89 -16.64 5.50 -3.86
N ASP A 90 -17.20 4.48 -4.51
CA ASP A 90 -17.41 3.18 -3.86
C ASP A 90 -16.09 2.63 -3.31
N ALA A 91 -16.15 2.23 -2.05
CA ALA A 91 -15.04 1.58 -1.39
C ALA A 91 -14.72 0.23 -2.08
N PRO A 92 -13.43 -0.12 -2.26
CA PRO A 92 -13.06 -1.46 -2.70
C PRO A 92 -13.73 -2.52 -1.80
N THR A 93 -14.56 -3.37 -2.40
CA THR A 93 -15.19 -4.48 -1.70
C THR A 93 -14.18 -5.59 -1.50
N VAL A 94 -14.12 -6.12 -0.29
CA VAL A 94 -13.27 -7.25 0.06
C VAL A 94 -14.08 -8.53 -0.12
N PRO A 95 -13.65 -9.47 -0.99
CA PRO A 95 -14.30 -10.77 -1.10
C PRO A 95 -14.13 -11.58 0.19
N PHE A 96 -15.19 -12.24 0.64
CA PHE A 96 -15.17 -13.11 1.83
C PHE A 96 -15.33 -14.59 1.53
N SER A 97 -14.89 -15.03 0.35
CA SER A 97 -15.06 -16.41 -0.10
C SER A 97 -14.51 -17.47 0.87
N ASN A 98 -13.76 -17.08 1.93
CA ASN A 98 -13.18 -17.97 2.93
C ASN A 98 -13.36 -17.51 4.40
N LEU A 99 -14.35 -16.69 4.76
CA LEU A 99 -14.53 -16.37 6.18
C LEU A 99 -15.16 -17.54 6.95
N PRO A 100 -14.62 -17.91 8.13
CA PRO A 100 -15.29 -18.86 9.01
C PRO A 100 -16.62 -18.26 9.48
N THR A 101 -17.71 -18.98 9.23
CA THR A 101 -19.05 -18.73 9.77
C THR A 101 -19.18 -19.15 11.21
#